data_AF-A0A1L7VGJ8-F1
#
_entry.id   AF-A0A1L7VGJ8-F1
#
_cell.length_a   1.000
_cell.length_b   1.000
_cell.length_c   1.000
_cell.angle_alpha   90.00
_cell.angle_beta   90.00
_cell.angle_gamma   90.00
#
_symmetry.space_group_name_H-M   'P 1'
#
loop_
_entity.id
_entity.type
_entity.pdbx_description
1 polymer ?
#
loop_
_entity_poly.entity_id
_entity_poly.type
_entity_poly.pdbx_seq_one_letter_code
_entity_poly.pdbx_strand_id
1 'polypeptide(L)'
;MAPTEAELLANYLIQPSPLTAIVTLEQFKNLFPRPLQSSPQVRSLFRDLQAQRADLLDQVAENIAHEAKRGITMRREVVRAKREAEREDIDADIEMERALFGDVSGAASAKHTLNSVIPELEGAAGVLHAELAHLKEEEATLLDSVQQTIGALSDLRYGKFANGRIGEGVIDGLKNVEAACENKS
;
A
#
# COMPACT_ATOMS: atom_id res chain seq x y z
N MET A 1 23.09 30.98 3.85
CA MET A 1 22.52 29.89 3.04
C MET A 1 21.49 29.18 3.90
N ALA A 2 20.33 28.80 3.34
CA ALA A 2 19.36 28.02 4.11
C ALA A 2 19.95 26.63 4.43
N PRO A 3 19.70 26.08 5.62
CA PRO A 3 20.21 24.76 6.00
C PRO A 3 19.66 23.68 5.06
N THR A 4 20.49 22.67 4.77
CA THR A 4 20.07 21.54 3.95
C THR A 4 19.11 20.63 4.72
N GLU A 5 18.31 19.85 4.01
CA GLU A 5 17.39 18.88 4.63
C GLU A 5 18.12 17.87 5.53
N ALA A 6 19.28 17.40 5.08
CA ALA A 6 20.14 16.51 5.86
C ALA A 6 20.63 17.18 7.16
N GLU A 7 21.04 18.46 7.10
CA GLU A 7 21.44 19.23 8.28
C GLU A 7 20.29 19.42 9.26
N LEU A 8 19.09 19.74 8.76
CA LEU A 8 17.90 19.88 9.60
C LEU A 8 17.57 18.56 10.31
N LEU A 9 17.54 17.45 9.57
CA LEU A 9 17.24 16.14 10.13
C LEU A 9 18.30 15.68 11.13
N ALA A 10 19.59 15.88 10.84
CA ALA A 10 20.67 15.53 11.76
C ALA A 10 20.60 16.35 13.06
N ASN A 11 20.32 17.66 12.96
CA ASN A 11 20.20 18.53 14.13
C ASN A 11 18.99 18.15 15.00
N TYR A 12 17.88 17.72 14.40
CA TYR A 12 16.68 17.34 15.15
C TYR A 12 16.74 15.91 15.71
N LEU A 13 17.26 14.96 14.95
CA LEU A 13 17.14 13.53 15.26
C LEU A 13 18.40 12.94 15.89
N ILE A 14 19.58 13.49 15.60
CA ILE A 14 20.86 12.92 16.06
C ILE A 14 21.41 13.71 17.23
N GLN A 15 21.59 15.04 17.10
CA GLN A 15 22.26 15.86 18.13
C GLN A 15 21.65 15.76 19.54
N PRO A 16 20.32 15.80 19.75
CA PRO A 16 19.74 15.70 21.09
C PRO A 16 19.62 14.25 21.59
N SER A 17 19.95 13.27 20.75
CA SER A 17 19.63 11.87 20.97
C SER A 17 20.70 11.00 21.61
N PRO A 18 21.98 11.38 21.89
CA PRO A 18 22.88 10.54 22.66
C PRO A 18 22.31 10.22 24.04
N LEU A 19 22.62 9.03 24.59
CA LEU A 19 22.08 8.61 25.88
C LEU A 19 22.35 9.64 26.99
N THR A 20 23.57 10.19 27.00
CA THR A 20 24.03 11.17 27.99
C THR A 20 23.31 12.52 27.91
N ALA A 21 22.70 12.84 26.77
CA ALA A 21 21.86 14.03 26.62
C ALA A 21 20.47 13.84 27.25
N ILE A 22 20.01 12.59 27.36
CA ILE A 22 18.68 12.21 27.86
C ILE A 22 18.75 11.87 29.36
N VAL A 23 19.77 11.11 29.76
CA VAL A 23 19.95 10.65 31.14
C VAL A 23 21.42 10.55 31.50
N THR A 24 21.79 11.11 32.64
CA THR A 24 23.15 10.96 33.17
C THR A 24 23.32 9.60 33.85
N LEU A 25 24.55 9.15 34.04
CA LEU A 25 24.82 7.90 34.78
C LEU A 25 24.24 7.95 36.20
N GLU A 26 24.24 9.11 36.86
CA GLU A 26 23.67 9.26 38.21
C GLU A 26 22.15 9.11 38.22
N GLN A 27 21.47 9.74 37.25
CA GLN A 27 20.03 9.59 37.08
C GLN A 27 19.66 8.14 36.74
N PHE A 28 20.45 7.48 35.89
CA PHE A 28 20.27 6.07 35.57
C PHE A 28 20.43 5.16 36.80
N LYS A 29 21.44 5.41 37.64
CA LYS A 29 21.63 4.67 38.90
C LYS A 29 20.42 4.83 39.83
N ASN A 30 19.77 5.99 39.85
CA ASN A 30 18.60 6.23 40.69
C ASN A 30 17.37 5.40 40.28
N LEU A 31 17.36 4.78 39.10
CA LEU A 31 16.32 3.86 38.65
C LEU A 31 16.41 2.47 39.34
N PHE A 32 17.54 2.18 40.01
CA PHE A 32 17.76 0.92 40.71
C PHE A 32 17.52 1.06 42.21
N PRO A 33 17.11 -0.02 42.91
CA PRO A 33 17.04 -0.05 44.37
C PRO A 33 18.37 0.34 45.02
N ARG A 34 18.34 1.08 46.14
CA ARG A 34 19.55 1.60 46.84
C ARG A 34 20.71 0.60 46.99
N PRO A 35 20.49 -0.68 47.36
CA PRO A 35 21.59 -1.64 47.51
C PRO A 35 22.32 -1.95 46.20
N LEU A 36 21.65 -1.80 45.05
CA LEU A 36 22.17 -2.14 43.73
C LEU A 36 22.78 -0.94 43.00
N GLN A 37 22.54 0.30 43.46
CA GLN A 37 23.03 1.51 42.80
C GLN A 37 24.56 1.58 42.74
N SER A 38 25.26 1.03 43.73
CA SER A 38 26.74 0.96 43.77
C SER A 38 27.29 -0.24 43.00
N SER A 39 26.43 -1.12 42.47
CA SER A 39 26.87 -2.31 41.75
C SER A 39 27.63 -1.93 40.47
N PRO A 40 28.80 -2.57 40.19
CA PRO A 40 29.52 -2.36 38.94
C PRO A 40 28.69 -2.74 37.70
N GLN A 41 27.73 -3.66 37.86
CA GLN A 41 26.86 -4.11 36.77
C GLN A 41 25.93 -2.99 36.25
N VAL A 42 25.54 -2.04 37.11
CA VAL A 42 24.74 -0.89 36.67
C VAL A 42 25.55 0.01 35.73
N ARG A 43 26.87 0.14 35.98
CA ARG A 43 27.76 0.91 35.09
C ARG A 43 28.01 0.19 33.77
N SER A 44 28.17 -1.14 33.78
CA SER A 44 28.30 -1.90 32.53
C SER A 44 27.04 -1.80 31.69
N LEU A 45 25.87 -1.97 32.30
CA LEU A 45 24.58 -1.82 31.61
C LEU A 45 24.41 -0.43 30.99
N PHE A 46 24.80 0.63 31.69
CA PHE A 46 24.75 1.99 31.13
C PHE A 46 25.66 2.14 29.91
N ARG A 47 26.86 1.55 29.93
CA ARG A 47 27.78 1.56 28.79
C ARG A 47 27.23 0.74 27.62
N ASP A 48 26.66 -0.42 27.89
CA ASP A 48 26.05 -1.26 26.86
C ASP A 48 24.88 -0.54 26.18
N LEU A 49 24.05 0.15 26.98
CA LEU A 49 22.93 0.94 26.46
C LEU A 49 23.41 2.17 25.68
N GLN A 50 24.53 2.77 26.09
CA GLN A 50 25.17 3.85 25.34
C GLN A 50 25.70 3.36 23.99
N ALA A 51 26.31 2.17 23.93
CA ALA A 51 26.79 1.56 22.69
C ALA A 51 25.62 1.22 21.75
N GLN A 52 24.60 0.51 22.24
CA GLN A 52 23.41 0.18 21.44
C GLN A 52 22.73 1.43 20.86
N ARG A 53 22.70 2.51 21.64
CA ARG A 53 22.13 3.77 21.18
C ARG A 53 23.01 4.48 20.16
N ALA A 54 24.33 4.41 20.29
CA ALA A 54 25.24 4.93 19.27
C ALA A 54 25.03 4.20 17.93
N ASP A 55 24.97 2.86 17.95
CA ASP A 55 24.70 2.05 16.75
C ASP A 55 23.37 2.44 16.08
N LEU A 56 22.32 2.70 16.89
CA LEU A 56 21.04 3.19 16.38
C LEU A 56 21.13 4.57 15.74
N LEU A 57 21.90 5.49 16.34
CA LEU A 57 22.10 6.82 15.79
C LEU A 57 22.88 6.78 14.47
N ASP A 58 23.85 5.89 14.35
CA ASP A 58 24.58 5.66 13.11
C ASP A 58 23.64 5.16 12.00
N GLN A 59 22.76 4.20 12.31
CA GLN A 59 21.71 3.76 11.36
C GLN A 59 20.76 4.90 10.95
N VAL A 60 20.36 5.75 11.90
CA VAL A 60 19.53 6.93 11.61
C VAL A 60 20.28 7.92 10.70
N ALA A 61 21.58 8.12 10.92
CA ALA A 61 22.42 8.96 10.07
C ALA A 61 22.50 8.42 8.63
N GLU A 62 22.69 7.12 8.46
CA GLU A 62 22.67 6.46 7.16
C GLU A 62 21.31 6.63 6.47
N ASN A 63 20.21 6.41 7.19
CA ASN A 63 18.85 6.59 6.67
C ASN A 63 18.58 8.04 6.22
N ILE A 64 19.05 9.03 6.98
CA ILE A 64 18.96 10.45 6.58
C ILE A 64 19.69 10.69 5.26
N ALA A 65 20.88 10.11 5.08
CA ALA A 65 21.63 10.24 3.84
C ALA A 65 20.93 9.57 2.64
N HIS A 66 20.29 8.42 2.86
CA HIS A 66 19.50 7.74 1.83
C HIS A 66 18.25 8.55 1.46
N GLU A 67 17.52 9.06 2.45
CA GLU A 67 16.30 9.82 2.20
C GLU A 67 16.60 11.17 1.55
N ALA A 68 17.68 11.85 1.93
CA ALA A 68 18.13 13.08 1.28
C ALA A 68 18.43 12.87 -0.22
N LYS A 69 19.03 11.72 -0.59
CA LYS A 69 19.24 11.35 -2.01
C LYS A 69 17.92 11.07 -2.72
N ARG A 70 17.01 10.34 -2.07
CA ARG A 70 15.68 10.02 -2.61
C ARG A 70 14.85 11.28 -2.83
N GLY A 71 14.91 12.25 -1.92
CA GLY A 71 14.24 13.54 -2.04
C GLY A 71 14.67 14.32 -3.29
N ILE A 72 15.93 14.22 -3.71
CA ILE A 72 16.41 14.83 -4.97
C ILE A 72 15.72 14.19 -6.18
N THR A 73 15.65 12.86 -6.22
CA THR A 73 14.99 12.13 -7.32
C THR A 73 13.50 12.46 -7.38
N MET A 74 12.82 12.45 -6.23
CA MET A 74 11.40 12.78 -6.15
C MET A 74 11.12 14.21 -6.61
N ARG A 75 11.96 15.20 -6.24
CA ARG A 75 11.82 16.57 -6.76
C ARG A 75 11.95 16.64 -8.27
N ARG A 76 12.84 15.85 -8.88
CA ARG A 76 13.00 15.79 -10.34
C ARG A 76 11.76 15.18 -11.00
N GLU A 77 11.21 14.12 -10.43
CA GLU A 77 9.98 13.48 -10.90
C GLU A 77 8.79 14.44 -10.83
N VAL A 78 8.64 15.17 -9.73
CA VAL A 78 7.58 16.19 -9.58
C VAL A 78 7.71 17.30 -10.63
N VAL A 79 8.93 17.80 -10.87
CA VAL A 79 9.16 18.82 -11.91
C VAL A 79 8.85 18.26 -13.31
N ARG A 80 9.18 17.00 -13.57
CA ARG A 80 8.87 16.34 -14.84
C ARG A 80 7.36 16.18 -15.03
N ALA A 81 6.66 15.65 -14.03
CA ALA A 81 5.20 15.47 -14.07
C ALA A 81 4.48 16.82 -14.27
N LYS A 82 4.95 17.90 -13.63
CA LYS A 82 4.40 19.24 -13.87
C LYS A 82 4.56 19.69 -15.32
N ARG A 83 5.73 19.45 -15.93
CA ARG A 83 5.97 19.82 -17.33
C ARG A 83 5.19 18.96 -18.32
N GLU A 84 4.95 17.69 -18.00
CA GLU A 84 4.11 16.81 -18.82
C GLU A 84 2.65 17.26 -18.75
N ALA A 85 2.13 17.56 -17.56
CA ALA A 85 0.80 18.13 -17.38
C ALA A 85 0.63 19.49 -18.09
N GLU A 86 1.59 20.40 -17.98
CA GLU A 86 1.56 21.69 -18.71
C GLU A 86 1.54 21.49 -20.23
N ARG A 87 2.15 20.42 -20.77
CA ARG A 87 2.08 20.10 -22.21
C ARG A 87 0.72 19.53 -22.59
N GLU A 88 0.18 18.62 -21.78
CA GLU A 88 -1.16 18.07 -21.99
C GLU A 88 -2.23 19.17 -21.96
N ASP A 89 -2.11 20.15 -21.05
CA ASP A 89 -3.01 21.31 -20.99
C ASP A 89 -2.91 22.16 -22.28
N ILE A 90 -1.70 22.41 -22.79
CA ILE A 90 -1.50 23.14 -24.06
C ILE A 90 -2.11 22.37 -25.25
N ASP A 91 -1.93 21.05 -25.30
CA ASP A 91 -2.49 20.22 -26.36
C ASP A 91 -4.03 20.20 -26.30
N ALA A 92 -4.61 20.16 -25.09
CA ALA A 92 -6.05 20.24 -24.87
C ALA A 92 -6.63 21.62 -25.25
N ASP A 93 -5.93 22.71 -24.94
CA ASP A 93 -6.33 24.07 -25.34
C ASP A 93 -6.33 24.23 -26.87
N ILE A 94 -5.33 23.67 -27.56
CA ILE A 94 -5.26 23.66 -29.03
C ILE A 94 -6.41 22.84 -29.63
N GLU A 95 -6.74 21.70 -29.03
CA GLU A 95 -7.87 20.86 -29.46
C GLU A 95 -9.21 21.57 -29.23
N MET A 96 -9.37 22.27 -28.11
CA MET A 96 -10.53 23.09 -27.80
C MET A 96 -10.69 24.27 -28.77
N GLU A 97 -9.61 25.01 -29.08
CA GLU A 97 -9.64 26.08 -30.09
C GLU A 97 -10.02 25.54 -31.47
N ARG A 98 -9.54 24.33 -31.84
CA ARG A 98 -9.92 23.67 -33.09
C ARG A 98 -11.40 23.28 -33.11
N ALA A 99 -11.96 22.80 -31.99
CA ALA A 99 -13.37 22.46 -31.89
C ALA A 99 -14.28 23.71 -31.96
N LEU A 100 -13.85 24.85 -31.40
CA LEU A 100 -14.63 26.09 -31.41
C LEU A 100 -14.53 26.87 -32.72
N PHE A 101 -13.33 26.96 -33.31
CA PHE A 101 -13.05 27.89 -34.41
C PHE A 101 -12.68 27.19 -35.74
N GLY A 102 -12.54 25.87 -35.76
CA GLY A 102 -12.27 25.10 -36.97
C GLY A 102 -11.05 25.60 -37.74
N ASP A 103 -11.17 25.74 -39.06
CA ASP A 103 -10.11 26.23 -39.96
C ASP A 103 -9.70 27.71 -39.72
N VAL A 104 -10.45 28.45 -38.91
CA VAL A 104 -10.17 29.87 -38.60
C VAL A 104 -9.18 30.02 -37.43
N SER A 105 -8.89 28.95 -36.68
CA SER A 105 -8.03 28.98 -35.49
C SER A 105 -6.54 29.23 -35.79
N GLY A 106 -6.10 29.11 -37.05
CA GLY A 106 -4.69 29.25 -37.42
C GLY A 106 -3.78 28.13 -36.89
N ALA A 107 -4.32 27.17 -36.13
CA ALA A 107 -3.62 25.97 -35.69
C ALA A 107 -3.31 25.07 -36.90
N ALA A 108 -2.11 24.50 -36.95
CA ALA A 108 -1.71 23.63 -38.05
C ALA A 108 -2.64 22.40 -38.11
N SER A 109 -3.47 22.31 -39.14
CA SER A 109 -4.28 21.13 -39.42
C SER A 109 -3.37 19.90 -39.50
N ALA A 110 -3.55 18.96 -38.57
CA ALA A 110 -2.96 17.63 -38.69
C ALA A 110 -3.54 16.98 -39.95
N LYS A 111 -2.75 16.99 -41.04
CA LYS A 111 -3.14 16.46 -42.35
C LYS A 111 -3.11 14.94 -42.30
N HIS A 112 -4.13 14.33 -41.70
CA HIS A 112 -4.37 12.90 -41.88
C HIS A 112 -4.82 12.66 -43.32
N THR A 113 -4.27 11.63 -43.95
CA THR A 113 -4.69 11.18 -45.29
C THR A 113 -5.49 9.90 -45.15
N LEU A 114 -6.29 9.53 -46.14
CA LEU A 114 -7.01 8.23 -46.11
C LEU A 114 -6.07 7.05 -45.83
N ASN A 115 -4.81 7.14 -46.29
CA ASN A 115 -3.79 6.13 -46.06
C ASN A 115 -3.31 6.04 -44.60
N SER A 116 -3.44 7.11 -43.79
CA SER A 116 -3.11 7.09 -42.37
C SER A 116 -4.33 6.77 -41.49
N VAL A 117 -5.53 7.23 -41.88
CA VAL A 117 -6.75 7.06 -41.08
C VAL A 117 -7.29 5.63 -41.15
N ILE A 118 -7.23 4.97 -42.31
CA ILE A 118 -7.80 3.62 -42.47
C ILE A 118 -7.10 2.59 -41.55
N PRO A 119 -5.75 2.51 -41.51
CA PRO A 119 -5.07 1.59 -40.60
C PRO A 119 -5.31 1.89 -39.11
N GLU A 120 -5.42 3.16 -38.73
CA GLU A 120 -5.74 3.57 -37.36
C GLU A 120 -7.17 3.12 -36.96
N LEU A 121 -8.15 3.30 -37.85
CA LEU A 121 -9.52 2.84 -37.63
C LEU A 121 -9.63 1.31 -37.59
N GLU A 122 -8.91 0.59 -38.46
CA GLU A 122 -8.85 -0.87 -38.43
C GLU A 122 -8.23 -1.37 -37.11
N GLY A 123 -7.17 -0.72 -36.62
CA GLY A 123 -6.58 -1.01 -35.32
C GLY A 123 -7.55 -0.78 -34.17
N ALA A 124 -8.22 0.37 -34.15
CA ALA A 124 -9.23 0.69 -33.14
C ALA A 124 -10.41 -0.29 -33.15
N ALA A 125 -10.92 -0.64 -34.33
CA ALA A 125 -11.97 -1.65 -34.48
C ALA A 125 -11.49 -3.03 -33.97
N GLY A 126 -10.24 -3.40 -34.25
CA GLY A 126 -9.64 -4.63 -33.74
C GLY A 126 -9.56 -4.68 -32.21
N VAL A 127 -9.16 -3.58 -31.58
CA VAL A 127 -9.13 -3.45 -30.10
C VAL A 127 -10.52 -3.63 -29.51
N LEU A 128 -11.53 -2.94 -30.06
CA LEU A 128 -12.91 -3.07 -29.59
C LEU A 128 -13.46 -4.48 -29.76
N HIS A 129 -13.12 -5.17 -30.86
CA HIS A 129 -13.52 -6.56 -31.05
C HIS A 129 -12.85 -7.51 -30.04
N ALA A 130 -11.59 -7.28 -29.68
CA ALA A 130 -10.90 -8.05 -28.66
C ALA A 130 -11.51 -7.83 -27.26
N GLU A 131 -11.84 -6.59 -26.93
CA GLU A 131 -12.50 -6.23 -25.67
C GLU A 131 -13.90 -6.86 -25.58
N LEU A 132 -14.68 -6.83 -26.67
CA LEU A 132 -15.98 -7.52 -26.73
C LEU A 132 -15.86 -9.03 -26.55
N ALA A 133 -14.79 -9.66 -27.05
CA ALA A 133 -14.56 -11.08 -26.86
C ALA A 133 -14.24 -11.40 -25.40
N HIS A 134 -13.39 -10.58 -24.78
CA HIS A 134 -13.03 -10.71 -23.37
C HIS A 134 -14.26 -10.56 -22.45
N LEU A 135 -15.06 -9.51 -22.65
CA LEU A 135 -16.27 -9.27 -21.86
C LEU A 135 -17.28 -10.43 -21.97
N LYS A 136 -17.40 -11.08 -23.13
CA LYS A 136 -18.26 -12.26 -23.29
C LYS A 136 -17.75 -13.48 -22.52
N GLU A 137 -16.44 -13.64 -22.43
CA GLU A 137 -15.84 -14.71 -21.62
C GLU A 137 -16.07 -14.44 -20.12
N GLU A 138 -15.87 -13.20 -19.68
CA GLU A 138 -16.18 -12.79 -18.30
C GLU A 138 -17.66 -12.98 -17.96
N GLU A 139 -18.58 -12.61 -18.87
CA GLU A 139 -20.01 -12.85 -18.71
C GLU A 139 -20.32 -14.35 -18.53
N ALA A 140 -19.73 -15.20 -19.38
CA ALA A 140 -19.95 -16.65 -19.31
C ALA A 140 -19.44 -17.23 -17.98
N THR A 141 -18.25 -16.83 -17.54
CA THR A 141 -17.67 -17.30 -16.26
C THR A 141 -18.48 -16.82 -15.05
N LEU A 142 -18.94 -15.57 -15.07
CA LEU A 142 -19.79 -15.04 -14.01
C LEU A 142 -21.12 -15.78 -13.96
N LEU A 143 -21.74 -16.05 -15.11
CA LEU A 143 -23.01 -16.76 -15.20
C LEU A 143 -22.88 -18.20 -14.65
N ASP A 144 -21.79 -18.90 -14.97
CA ASP A 144 -21.51 -20.23 -14.41
C ASP A 144 -21.36 -20.18 -12.87
N SER A 145 -20.65 -19.18 -12.35
CA SER A 145 -20.51 -18.99 -10.89
C SER A 145 -21.87 -18.74 -10.19
N VAL A 146 -22.75 -17.96 -10.84
CA VAL A 146 -24.11 -17.70 -10.33
C VAL A 146 -24.94 -18.98 -10.36
N GLN A 147 -24.85 -19.77 -11.43
CA GLN A 147 -25.55 -21.06 -11.48
C GLN A 147 -25.04 -22.03 -10.41
N GLN A 148 -23.73 -22.10 -10.20
CA GLN A 148 -23.14 -22.96 -9.18
C GLN A 148 -23.57 -22.54 -7.76
N THR A 149 -23.59 -21.23 -7.48
CA THR A 149 -24.05 -20.72 -6.18
C THR A 149 -25.54 -20.96 -5.96
N ILE A 150 -26.38 -20.78 -6.98
CA ILE A 150 -27.81 -21.12 -6.92
C ILE A 150 -28.00 -22.63 -6.68
N GLY A 151 -27.19 -23.47 -7.32
CA GLY A 151 -27.17 -24.92 -7.10
C GLY A 151 -26.83 -25.27 -5.66
N ALA A 152 -25.73 -24.72 -5.13
CA ALA A 152 -25.29 -24.94 -3.75
C ALA A 152 -26.34 -24.45 -2.72
N LEU A 153 -26.96 -23.29 -2.97
CA LEU A 153 -28.04 -22.77 -2.12
C LEU A 153 -29.32 -23.61 -2.20
N SER A 154 -29.62 -24.18 -3.37
CA SER A 154 -30.74 -25.11 -3.55
C SER A 154 -30.49 -26.42 -2.79
N ASP A 155 -29.28 -26.97 -2.87
CA ASP A 155 -28.89 -28.15 -2.10
C ASP A 155 -28.97 -27.92 -0.60
N LEU A 156 -28.59 -26.71 -0.14
CA LEU A 156 -28.76 -26.31 1.27
C LEU A 156 -30.24 -26.25 1.68
N ARG A 157 -31.10 -25.69 0.83
CA ARG A 157 -32.55 -25.57 1.07
C ARG A 157 -33.25 -26.93 1.11
N TYR A 158 -32.82 -27.87 0.27
CA TYR A 158 -33.38 -29.23 0.22
C TYR A 158 -32.62 -30.24 1.09
N GLY A 159 -31.70 -29.77 1.95
CA GLY A 159 -31.05 -30.58 2.99
C GLY A 159 -29.97 -31.54 2.48
N LYS A 160 -29.51 -31.39 1.23
CA LYS A 160 -28.36 -32.12 0.69
C LYS A 160 -27.08 -31.40 1.07
N PHE A 161 -26.71 -31.47 2.34
CA PHE A 161 -25.40 -30.98 2.77
C PHE A 161 -24.30 -31.82 2.12
N ALA A 162 -23.22 -31.18 1.66
CA ALA A 162 -22.05 -31.85 1.09
C ALA A 162 -21.46 -32.94 2.02
N ASN A 163 -21.72 -32.82 3.32
CA ASN A 163 -21.35 -33.80 4.33
C ASN A 163 -22.63 -34.43 4.90
N GLY A 164 -23.11 -35.49 4.24
CA GLY A 164 -24.38 -36.18 4.57
C GLY A 164 -24.47 -36.75 6.00
N ARG A 165 -23.38 -36.68 6.77
CA ARG A 165 -23.27 -37.16 8.17
C ARG A 165 -23.47 -36.05 9.21
N ILE A 166 -23.66 -34.79 8.80
CA ILE A 166 -23.91 -33.67 9.73
C ILE A 166 -25.18 -33.92 10.53
N GLY A 167 -26.23 -34.46 9.92
CA GLY A 167 -27.47 -34.81 10.62
C GLY A 167 -27.24 -35.82 11.74
N GLU A 168 -26.47 -36.87 11.48
CA GLU A 168 -26.12 -37.89 12.48
C GLU A 168 -25.31 -37.28 13.64
N GLY A 169 -24.30 -36.46 13.32
CA GLY A 169 -23.46 -35.80 14.33
C GLY A 169 -24.23 -34.82 15.22
N VAL A 170 -25.22 -34.11 14.67
CA VAL A 170 -26.11 -33.23 15.45
C VAL A 170 -27.03 -34.04 16.36
N ILE A 171 -27.57 -35.16 15.87
CA ILE A 171 -28.41 -36.05 16.68
C ILE A 171 -27.62 -36.66 17.83
N ASP A 172 -26.40 -37.13 17.58
CA ASP A 172 -25.53 -37.69 18.63
C ASP A 172 -25.08 -36.63 19.64
N GLY A 173 -24.83 -35.40 19.18
CA GLY A 173 -24.58 -34.26 20.06
C GLY A 173 -25.76 -33.93 20.95
N LEU A 174 -26.99 -33.94 20.41
CA LEU A 174 -28.21 -33.71 21.18
C LEU A 174 -28.45 -34.80 22.22
N LYS A 175 -28.25 -36.08 21.87
CA LYS A 175 -28.35 -37.21 22.82
C LYS A 175 -27.36 -37.09 23.96
N ASN A 176 -26.14 -36.61 23.69
CA ASN A 176 -25.15 -36.39 24.74
C ASN A 176 -25.55 -35.26 25.69
N VAL A 177 -26.21 -34.20 25.19
CA VAL A 177 -26.75 -33.13 26.03
C VAL A 177 -27.93 -33.63 26.86
N GLU A 178 -28.84 -34.40 26.27
CA GLU A 178 -29.96 -35.05 26.95
C GLU A 178 -29.46 -35.95 28.10
N ALA A 179 -28.49 -36.83 27.81
CA ALA A 179 -27.86 -37.68 28.81
C ALA A 179 -27.14 -36.88 29.92
N ALA A 180 -26.52 -35.76 29.58
CA ALA A 180 -25.87 -34.88 30.57
C ALA A 180 -26.88 -34.15 31.47
N CYS A 181 -28.09 -33.89 30.96
CA CYS A 181 -29.19 -33.31 31.74
C CYS A 181 -29.88 -34.36 32.63
N GLU A 182 -30.07 -35.59 32.16
CA GLU A 182 -30.64 -36.69 32.96
C GLU A 182 -29.72 -37.12 34.11
N ASN A 183 -28.40 -37.09 33.91
CA ASN A 183 -27.42 -37.44 34.95
C ASN A 183 -27.21 -36.35 36.02
N LYS A 184 -27.96 -35.24 35.96
CA LYS A 184 -27.87 -34.11 36.90
C LYS A 184 -29.09 -33.96 37.82
N SER A 185 -30.02 -34.92 37.78
CA SER A 185 -31.12 -35.08 38.76
C SER A 185 -30.82 -36.24 39.71
#